data_AF-A0A925GRP7-F1
#
_entry.id   AF-A0A925GRP7-F1
#
_cell.length_a   1.000
_cell.length_b   1.000
_cell.length_c   1.000
_cell.angle_alpha   90.00
_cell.angle_beta   90.00
_cell.angle_gamma   90.00
#
_symmetry.space_group_name_H-M   'P 1'
#
loop_
_entity.id
_entity.type
_entity.pdbx_description
1 polymer ?
#
loop_
_entity_poly.entity_id
_entity_poly.type
_entity_poly.pdbx_seq_one_letter_code
_entity_poly.pdbx_strand_id
1 'polypeptide(L)'
;MPELPEVETIVRSMRPRLVGRHINSVEVLHPRIVRYSKLDVPTHAAGRKILDILRHGKFILLVLDSGFVTIHLGMTGQVLFDSSVTKWTRAIFSLDDATMLYDDIRMFGSIEYSAEMDRTTRLGPDALTLDEASLALRRRAPIKAVLLNQSVFAGVGNIYADESLFRAGIHPRRRADRLSKARASNLLTIVKEVLAEAVAHRGSSLSDYVDTEGRKGSFQTLHRVYGREGEPCPACGEPIRKTVVAQRGTHYCPKCQR
;
A
#
# COMPACT_ATOMS: atom_id res chain seq x y z
N MET A 1 2.22 -8.71 0.49
CA MET A 1 1.90 -7.54 1.33
C MET A 1 1.55 -6.40 0.41
N PRO A 2 0.28 -5.98 0.35
CA PRO A 2 -0.12 -4.81 -0.41
C PRO A 2 0.64 -3.56 0.04
N GLU A 3 1.24 -2.85 -0.90
CA GLU A 3 1.78 -1.51 -0.71
C GLU A 3 0.88 -0.52 -1.50
N LEU A 4 1.35 0.71 -1.74
CA LEU A 4 0.53 1.71 -2.43
C LEU A 4 -0.02 1.22 -3.79
N PRO A 5 0.76 0.62 -4.70
CA PRO A 5 0.28 0.26 -6.02
C PRO A 5 -0.86 -0.75 -6.00
N GLU A 6 -0.78 -1.73 -5.11
CA GLU A 6 -1.83 -2.74 -4.92
C GLU A 6 -3.13 -2.12 -4.40
N VAL A 7 -3.00 -1.20 -3.42
CA VAL A 7 -4.15 -0.50 -2.83
C VAL A 7 -4.79 0.46 -3.84
N GLU A 8 -3.99 1.18 -4.63
CA GLU A 8 -4.48 2.06 -5.70
C GLU A 8 -5.22 1.25 -6.78
N THR A 9 -4.70 0.09 -7.15
CA THR A 9 -5.36 -0.82 -8.10
C THR A 9 -6.73 -1.24 -7.59
N ILE A 10 -6.83 -1.60 -6.31
CA ILE A 10 -8.10 -1.94 -5.65
C ILE A 10 -9.05 -0.73 -5.63
N VAL A 11 -8.60 0.46 -5.21
CA VAL A 11 -9.46 1.65 -5.16
C VAL A 11 -10.00 2.01 -6.54
N ARG A 12 -9.18 1.92 -7.59
CA ARG A 12 -9.61 2.17 -8.98
C ARG A 12 -10.67 1.19 -9.45
N SER A 13 -10.61 -0.08 -9.05
CA SER A 13 -11.63 -1.07 -9.41
C SER A 13 -12.89 -0.98 -8.55
N MET A 14 -12.77 -0.54 -7.30
CA MET A 14 -13.92 -0.33 -6.41
C MET A 14 -14.79 0.85 -6.83
N ARG A 15 -14.19 1.98 -7.21
CA ARG A 15 -14.90 3.24 -7.54
C ARG A 15 -16.09 3.06 -8.50
N PRO A 16 -15.92 2.55 -9.73
CA PRO A 16 -17.01 2.44 -10.69
C PRO A 16 -18.10 1.46 -10.24
N ARG A 17 -17.79 0.57 -9.29
CA ARG A 17 -18.73 -0.43 -8.79
C ARG A 17 -19.50 0.03 -7.56
N LEU A 18 -18.91 0.86 -6.70
CA LEU A 18 -19.48 1.13 -5.38
C LEU A 18 -19.96 2.57 -5.16
N VAL A 19 -19.39 3.55 -5.87
CA VAL A 19 -19.80 4.95 -5.70
C VAL A 19 -21.26 5.12 -6.10
N GLY A 20 -22.04 5.75 -5.22
CA GLY A 20 -23.47 5.96 -5.37
C GLY A 20 -24.35 4.88 -4.75
N ARG A 21 -23.80 3.74 -4.34
CA ARG A 21 -24.55 2.64 -3.71
C ARG A 21 -24.72 2.84 -2.21
N HIS A 22 -25.75 2.23 -1.63
CA HIS A 22 -25.92 2.14 -0.18
C HIS A 22 -25.30 0.86 0.37
N ILE A 23 -24.75 0.97 1.58
CA ILE A 23 -24.35 -0.17 2.40
C ILE A 23 -25.60 -0.61 3.16
N ASN A 24 -26.25 -1.68 2.72
CA ASN A 24 -27.48 -2.19 3.34
C ASN A 24 -27.20 -2.80 4.71
N SER A 25 -26.13 -3.59 4.82
CA SER A 25 -25.69 -4.16 6.09
C SER A 25 -24.19 -4.40 6.08
N VAL A 26 -23.63 -4.49 7.28
CA VAL A 26 -22.23 -4.88 7.49
C VAL A 26 -22.20 -5.94 8.57
N GLU A 27 -21.60 -7.08 8.27
CA GLU A 27 -21.30 -8.13 9.24
C GLU A 27 -19.81 -8.21 9.49
N VAL A 28 -19.41 -8.23 10.76
CA VAL A 28 -18.03 -8.49 11.17
C VAL A 28 -17.98 -9.91 11.73
N LEU A 29 -17.48 -10.83 10.92
CA LEU A 29 -17.36 -12.25 11.29
C LEU A 29 -16.21 -12.50 12.28
N HIS A 30 -15.24 -11.60 12.36
CA HIS A 30 -14.13 -11.73 13.30
C HIS A 30 -13.70 -10.37 13.90
N PRO A 31 -13.95 -10.10 15.19
CA PRO A 31 -13.81 -8.76 15.78
C PRO A 31 -12.38 -8.21 15.77
N ARG A 32 -11.34 -9.07 15.73
CA ARG A 32 -9.93 -8.67 15.67
C ARG A 32 -9.55 -7.77 14.48
N ILE A 33 -10.35 -7.78 13.41
CA ILE A 33 -10.16 -6.89 12.26
C ILE A 33 -10.70 -5.48 12.53
N VAL A 34 -11.64 -5.31 13.46
CA VAL A 34 -12.07 -3.99 13.92
C VAL A 34 -11.03 -3.50 14.91
N ARG A 35 -10.20 -2.56 14.48
CA ARG A 35 -9.13 -2.00 15.32
C ARG A 35 -9.25 -0.51 15.34
N TYR A 36 -8.94 0.10 16.48
CA TYR A 36 -8.90 1.56 16.70
C TYR A 36 -10.24 2.30 16.47
N SER A 37 -11.27 1.62 15.98
CA SER A 37 -12.62 2.15 15.82
C SER A 37 -13.20 2.53 17.17
N LYS A 38 -13.56 3.80 17.32
CA LYS A 38 -14.27 4.31 18.51
C LYS A 38 -15.78 4.07 18.43
N LEU A 39 -16.28 3.91 17.21
CA LEU A 39 -17.67 3.65 16.90
C LEU A 39 -17.81 2.25 16.32
N ASP A 40 -18.94 1.61 16.58
CA ASP A 40 -19.24 0.29 16.04
C ASP A 40 -19.41 0.36 14.52
N VAL A 41 -18.58 -0.41 13.79
CA VAL A 41 -18.54 -0.37 12.32
C VAL A 41 -19.87 -0.82 11.72
N PRO A 42 -20.44 -1.98 12.10
CA PRO A 42 -21.76 -2.40 11.62
C PRO A 42 -22.85 -1.36 11.77
N THR A 43 -23.01 -0.83 12.99
CA THR A 43 -24.10 0.08 13.32
C THR A 43 -24.02 1.40 12.55
N HIS A 44 -22.81 1.95 12.37
CA HIS A 44 -22.66 3.28 11.81
C HIS A 44 -22.49 3.29 10.28
N ALA A 45 -21.94 2.22 9.70
CA ALA A 45 -21.77 2.11 8.25
C ALA A 45 -23.05 1.65 7.54
N ALA A 46 -23.92 0.87 8.21
CA ALA A 46 -25.18 0.42 7.62
C ALA A 46 -26.14 1.59 7.33
N GLY A 47 -26.86 1.48 6.22
CA GLY A 47 -27.75 2.49 5.66
C GLY A 47 -27.06 3.66 4.97
N ARG A 48 -25.72 3.73 4.97
CA ARG A 48 -24.97 4.87 4.43
C ARG A 48 -24.72 4.76 2.94
N LYS A 49 -24.82 5.87 2.22
CA LYS A 49 -24.44 5.97 0.82
C LYS A 49 -22.94 6.18 0.67
N ILE A 50 -22.30 5.45 -0.23
CA ILE A 50 -20.89 5.67 -0.61
C ILE A 50 -20.82 6.84 -1.60
N LEU A 51 -20.22 7.96 -1.19
CA LEU A 51 -20.05 9.16 -2.01
C LEU A 51 -18.80 9.12 -2.87
N ASP A 52 -17.72 8.57 -2.34
CA ASP A 52 -16.44 8.41 -3.06
C ASP A 52 -15.60 7.31 -2.40
N ILE A 53 -14.56 6.87 -3.09
CA ILE A 53 -13.55 5.95 -2.57
C ILE A 53 -12.19 6.58 -2.78
N LEU A 54 -11.49 6.88 -1.70
CA LEU A 54 -10.18 7.51 -1.72
C LEU A 54 -9.09 6.51 -1.30
N ARG A 55 -7.86 6.86 -1.63
CA ARG A 55 -6.65 6.20 -1.11
C ARG A 55 -5.77 7.25 -0.46
N HIS A 56 -5.18 6.91 0.67
CA HIS A 56 -4.02 7.62 1.18
C HIS A 56 -2.97 6.64 1.70
N GLY A 57 -1.77 6.68 1.14
CA GLY A 57 -0.75 5.66 1.34
C GLY A 57 -1.28 4.25 1.06
N LYS A 58 -1.35 3.41 2.10
CA LYS A 58 -1.80 2.00 2.04
C LYS A 58 -3.21 1.79 2.60
N PHE A 59 -3.97 2.88 2.77
CA PHE A 59 -5.33 2.85 3.29
C PHE A 59 -6.34 3.11 2.17
N ILE A 60 -7.43 2.35 2.21
CA ILE A 60 -8.64 2.54 1.41
C ILE A 60 -9.64 3.28 2.29
N LEU A 61 -10.32 4.27 1.72
CA LEU A 61 -11.29 5.08 2.44
C LEU A 61 -12.60 5.11 1.65
N LEU A 62 -13.66 4.54 2.21
CA LEU A 62 -15.01 4.76 1.72
C LEU A 62 -15.52 6.05 2.35
N VAL A 63 -15.72 7.08 1.53
CA VAL A 63 -16.35 8.33 1.94
C VAL A 63 -17.85 8.11 1.92
N LEU A 64 -18.48 8.21 3.08
CA LEU A 64 -19.92 7.99 3.22
C LEU A 64 -20.65 9.33 3.31
N ASP A 65 -21.97 9.33 3.14
CA ASP A 65 -22.82 10.49 3.40
C ASP A 65 -22.73 10.99 4.86
N SER A 66 -22.34 10.12 5.77
CA SER A 66 -21.93 10.41 7.13
C SER A 66 -20.76 9.51 7.51
N GLY A 67 -19.61 10.12 7.81
CA GLY A 67 -18.41 9.42 8.27
C GLY A 67 -17.62 8.71 7.17
N PHE A 68 -16.70 7.86 7.60
CA PHE A 68 -15.75 7.16 6.74
C PHE A 68 -15.57 5.72 7.21
N VAL A 69 -15.48 4.78 6.28
CA VAL A 69 -14.94 3.44 6.55
C VAL A 69 -13.52 3.37 6.02
N THR A 70 -12.56 3.15 6.93
CA THR A 70 -11.14 3.04 6.59
C THR A 70 -10.69 1.58 6.65
N ILE A 71 -10.11 1.08 5.57
CA ILE A 71 -9.60 -0.29 5.45
C ILE A 71 -8.08 -0.26 5.22
N HIS A 72 -7.35 -1.07 5.97
CA HIS A 72 -5.93 -1.34 5.76
C HIS A 72 -5.75 -2.84 5.53
N LEU A 73 -5.18 -3.24 4.40
CA LEU A 73 -5.09 -4.66 4.02
C LEU A 73 -4.05 -5.46 4.82
N GLY A 74 -3.16 -4.79 5.56
CA GLY A 74 -2.08 -5.47 6.28
C GLY A 74 -1.17 -6.21 5.30
N MET A 75 -1.01 -7.52 5.45
CA MET A 75 -0.15 -8.32 4.56
C MET A 75 -0.89 -9.26 3.61
N THR A 76 -2.07 -9.75 4.03
CA THR A 76 -2.87 -10.79 3.35
C THR A 76 -4.32 -10.39 3.20
N GLY A 77 -4.68 -9.14 3.55
CA GLY A 77 -6.01 -8.62 3.36
C GLY A 77 -6.34 -8.48 1.88
N GLN A 78 -7.55 -8.88 1.53
CA GLN A 78 -8.11 -8.79 0.18
C GLN A 78 -9.50 -8.16 0.28
N VAL A 79 -9.86 -7.39 -0.74
CA VAL A 79 -11.23 -6.91 -0.96
C VAL A 79 -11.73 -7.64 -2.19
N LEU A 80 -12.78 -8.44 -2.05
CA LEU A 80 -13.34 -9.26 -3.13
C LEU A 80 -14.80 -8.89 -3.34
N PHE A 81 -15.28 -8.97 -4.58
CA PHE A 81 -16.69 -8.70 -4.88
C PHE A 81 -17.42 -9.93 -5.40
N ASP A 82 -18.67 -10.11 -4.99
CA ASP A 82 -19.60 -11.15 -5.44
C ASP A 82 -18.94 -12.55 -5.49
N SER A 83 -18.06 -12.80 -4.53
CA SER A 83 -17.36 -14.06 -4.34
C SER A 83 -18.03 -14.88 -3.23
N SER A 84 -17.70 -16.16 -3.15
CA SER A 84 -18.18 -17.04 -2.09
C SER A 84 -17.50 -16.71 -0.76
N VAL A 85 -18.28 -16.69 0.32
CA VAL A 85 -17.75 -16.58 1.69
C VAL A 85 -16.84 -17.77 1.98
N THR A 86 -15.67 -17.50 2.54
CA THR A 86 -14.68 -18.53 2.91
C THR A 86 -14.39 -18.49 4.41
N LYS A 87 -13.64 -19.48 4.92
CA LYS A 87 -13.13 -19.44 6.31
C LYS A 87 -12.16 -18.27 6.58
N TRP A 88 -11.72 -17.56 5.54
CA TRP A 88 -10.85 -16.40 5.62
C TRP A 88 -11.60 -15.07 5.60
N THR A 89 -12.90 -15.09 5.29
CA THR A 89 -13.76 -13.91 5.32
C THR A 89 -13.92 -13.40 6.74
N ARG A 90 -13.68 -12.09 6.93
CA ARG A 90 -13.67 -11.42 8.23
C ARG A 90 -14.72 -10.34 8.34
N ALA A 91 -15.12 -9.74 7.23
CA ALA A 91 -16.27 -8.85 7.17
C ALA A 91 -16.98 -8.98 5.82
N ILE A 92 -18.28 -8.72 5.83
CA ILE A 92 -19.17 -8.73 4.67
C ILE A 92 -19.89 -7.39 4.67
N PHE A 93 -19.85 -6.68 3.55
CA PHE A 93 -20.66 -5.49 3.31
C PHE A 93 -21.66 -5.85 2.22
N SER A 94 -22.93 -5.92 2.58
CA SER A 94 -24.02 -6.09 1.63
C SER A 94 -24.40 -4.70 1.12
N LEU A 95 -24.30 -4.48 -0.18
CA LEU A 95 -24.72 -3.25 -0.84
C LEU A 95 -25.99 -3.50 -1.66
N ASP A 96 -26.48 -2.49 -2.38
CA ASP A 96 -27.69 -2.57 -3.22
C ASP A 96 -27.74 -3.84 -4.09
N ASP A 97 -26.84 -3.95 -5.06
CA ASP A 97 -26.73 -5.06 -6.03
C ASP A 97 -25.32 -5.66 -6.06
N ALA A 98 -24.57 -5.57 -4.96
CA ALA A 98 -23.28 -6.25 -4.83
C ALA A 98 -22.97 -6.59 -3.37
N THR A 99 -22.08 -7.55 -3.20
CA THR A 99 -21.49 -7.90 -1.92
C THR A 99 -19.98 -7.66 -1.98
N MET A 100 -19.46 -6.92 -1.00
CA MET A 100 -18.03 -6.73 -0.79
C MET A 100 -17.56 -7.55 0.40
N LEU A 101 -16.63 -8.47 0.17
CA LEU A 101 -16.00 -9.29 1.19
C LEU A 101 -14.63 -8.73 1.56
N TYR A 102 -14.30 -8.75 2.84
CA TYR A 102 -12.94 -8.54 3.33
C TYR A 102 -12.38 -9.86 3.87
N ASP A 103 -11.45 -10.44 3.13
CA ASP A 103 -10.73 -11.66 3.49
C ASP A 103 -9.37 -11.30 4.09
N ASP A 104 -8.96 -11.95 5.17
CA ASP A 104 -7.61 -11.80 5.73
C ASP A 104 -7.16 -13.06 6.48
N ILE A 105 -6.24 -13.80 5.85
CA ILE A 105 -5.69 -15.05 6.39
C ILE A 105 -4.98 -14.80 7.73
N ARG A 106 -4.15 -13.76 7.80
CA ARG A 106 -3.31 -13.47 8.98
C ARG A 106 -3.98 -12.52 9.96
N MET A 107 -5.09 -11.89 9.58
CA MET A 107 -5.83 -10.90 10.38
C MET A 107 -4.93 -9.74 10.83
N PHE A 108 -4.07 -9.25 9.95
CA PHE A 108 -3.18 -8.12 10.23
C PHE A 108 -3.70 -6.81 9.68
N GLY A 109 -4.65 -6.86 8.76
CA GLY A 109 -5.37 -5.68 8.34
C GLY A 109 -6.38 -5.20 9.38
N SER A 110 -7.06 -4.12 9.03
CA SER A 110 -8.03 -3.49 9.92
C SER A 110 -9.14 -2.79 9.16
N ILE A 111 -10.32 -2.78 9.74
CA ILE A 111 -11.46 -1.94 9.37
C ILE A 111 -11.78 -1.02 10.55
N GLU A 112 -12.14 0.22 10.25
CA GLU A 112 -12.60 1.21 11.21
C GLU A 112 -13.71 2.06 10.58
N TYR A 113 -14.64 2.50 11.42
CA TYR A 113 -15.55 3.60 11.12
C TYR A 113 -15.15 4.82 11.96
N SER A 114 -15.11 5.99 11.33
CA SER A 114 -14.86 7.26 12.00
C SER A 114 -15.83 8.33 11.49
N ALA A 115 -16.30 9.21 12.39
CA ALA A 115 -17.17 10.33 12.00
C ALA A 115 -16.41 11.37 11.15
N GLU A 116 -15.11 11.51 11.42
CA GLU A 116 -14.19 12.39 10.70
C GLU A 116 -12.98 11.61 10.19
N MET A 117 -12.21 12.24 9.31
CA MET A 117 -10.98 11.69 8.76
C MET A 117 -9.84 11.73 9.82
N ASP A 118 -9.68 10.70 10.69
CA ASP A 118 -8.62 10.70 11.74
C ASP A 118 -7.34 9.99 11.27
N ARG A 119 -7.39 8.74 10.81
CA ARG A 119 -6.17 7.92 10.64
C ARG A 119 -5.19 8.42 9.59
N THR A 120 -5.69 8.89 8.46
CA THR A 120 -4.84 9.33 7.35
C THR A 120 -4.16 10.67 7.66
N THR A 121 -4.68 11.46 8.60
CA THR A 121 -4.07 12.76 8.99
C THR A 121 -2.71 12.61 9.67
N ARG A 122 -2.41 11.43 10.22
CA ARG A 122 -1.11 11.13 10.87
C ARG A 122 -0.06 10.61 9.88
N LEU A 123 -0.44 10.40 8.62
CA LEU A 123 0.46 9.94 7.57
C LEU A 123 1.17 11.13 6.92
N GLY A 124 2.34 10.84 6.35
CA GLY A 124 3.06 11.82 5.53
C GLY A 124 2.37 12.03 4.18
N PRO A 125 2.92 12.90 3.32
CA PRO A 125 2.41 13.08 1.96
C PRO A 125 2.35 11.75 1.19
N ASP A 126 1.38 11.66 0.28
CA ASP A 126 1.14 10.47 -0.52
C ASP A 126 2.25 10.25 -1.55
N ALA A 127 2.87 9.06 -1.53
CA ALA A 127 4.06 8.78 -2.33
C ALA A 127 3.82 8.83 -3.85
N LEU A 128 2.57 8.67 -4.32
CA LEU A 128 2.25 8.74 -5.74
C LEU A 128 2.12 10.17 -6.25
N THR A 129 1.76 11.12 -5.38
CA THR A 129 1.50 12.53 -5.73
C THR A 129 2.50 13.48 -5.07
N LEU A 130 3.71 13.00 -4.71
CA LEU A 130 4.73 13.84 -4.08
C LEU A 130 5.06 15.05 -4.95
N ASP A 131 4.85 16.24 -4.40
CA ASP A 131 5.46 17.49 -4.87
C ASP A 131 6.91 17.58 -4.34
N GLU A 132 7.58 18.74 -4.44
CA GLU A 132 9.00 18.92 -4.06
C GLU A 132 9.30 18.71 -2.55
N ALA A 133 9.03 17.51 -2.01
CA ALA A 133 9.23 17.10 -0.63
C ALA A 133 10.71 16.76 -0.30
N SER A 134 11.67 17.35 -1.00
CA SER A 134 13.11 17.06 -0.82
C SER A 134 13.60 17.34 0.61
N LEU A 135 12.92 18.23 1.34
CA LEU A 135 13.18 18.53 2.74
C LEU A 135 12.80 17.38 3.69
N ALA A 136 11.77 16.59 3.36
CA ALA A 136 11.30 15.48 4.18
C ALA A 136 12.33 14.34 4.30
N LEU A 137 13.27 14.28 3.34
CA LEU A 137 14.37 13.31 3.32
C LEU A 137 15.54 13.69 4.26
N ARG A 138 15.63 14.92 4.77
CA ARG A 138 16.78 15.38 5.59
C ARG A 138 16.72 14.84 7.02
N ARG A 139 16.83 13.52 7.18
CA ARG A 139 16.82 12.83 8.47
C ARG A 139 18.11 12.04 8.69
N ARG A 140 18.57 11.98 9.95
CA ARG A 140 19.77 11.23 10.37
C ARG A 140 19.49 9.72 10.48
N ALA A 141 19.08 9.10 9.38
CA ALA A 141 18.75 7.68 9.29
C ALA A 141 19.14 7.11 7.90
N PRO A 142 19.26 5.78 7.75
CA PRO A 142 19.37 5.14 6.44
C PRO A 142 18.22 5.56 5.52
N ILE A 143 18.52 5.85 4.26
CA ILE A 143 17.53 6.32 3.27
C ILE A 143 16.38 5.34 3.10
N LYS A 144 16.65 4.03 3.11
CA LYS A 144 15.59 3.01 3.07
C LYS A 144 14.66 3.13 4.28
N ALA A 145 15.19 3.39 5.48
CA ALA A 145 14.38 3.57 6.68
C ALA A 145 13.47 4.81 6.58
N VAL A 146 13.97 5.89 5.96
CA VAL A 146 13.18 7.12 5.74
C VAL A 146 12.06 6.87 4.74
N LEU A 147 12.32 6.18 3.63
CA LEU A 147 11.29 5.82 2.63
C LEU A 147 10.20 4.93 3.22
N LEU A 148 10.56 4.00 4.11
CA LEU A 148 9.60 3.09 4.75
C LEU A 148 8.76 3.77 5.85
N ASN A 149 9.15 4.96 6.30
CA ASN A 149 8.44 5.65 7.36
C ASN A 149 7.15 6.29 6.82
N GLN A 150 6.00 5.74 7.20
CA GLN A 150 4.70 6.20 6.71
C GLN A 150 4.31 7.61 7.17
N SER A 151 4.93 8.15 8.23
CA SER A 151 4.75 9.57 8.61
C SER A 151 5.61 10.53 7.79
N VAL A 152 6.53 10.01 6.97
CA VAL A 152 7.36 10.80 6.04
C VAL A 152 6.85 10.61 4.61
N PHE A 153 6.62 9.37 4.19
CA PHE A 153 6.06 9.04 2.88
C PHE A 153 5.01 7.94 3.03
N ALA A 154 3.75 8.30 2.82
CA ALA A 154 2.67 7.34 2.90
C ALA A 154 2.68 6.47 1.63
N GLY A 155 2.73 5.15 1.79
CA GLY A 155 2.53 4.21 0.68
C GLY A 155 3.74 3.39 0.24
N VAL A 156 4.97 3.88 0.45
CA VAL A 156 6.18 3.12 0.09
C VAL A 156 6.35 1.97 1.09
N GLY A 157 6.54 0.74 0.60
CA GLY A 157 6.92 -0.40 1.42
C GLY A 157 8.23 -1.01 0.94
N ASN A 158 8.43 -2.29 1.27
CA ASN A 158 9.73 -2.92 1.15
C ASN A 158 10.13 -3.17 -0.31
N ILE A 159 9.16 -3.53 -1.15
CA ILE A 159 9.39 -3.81 -2.57
C ILE A 159 9.79 -2.52 -3.27
N TYR A 160 8.91 -1.52 -3.20
CA TYR A 160 9.09 -0.30 -3.98
C TYR A 160 10.23 0.57 -3.44
N ALA A 161 10.61 0.45 -2.16
CA ALA A 161 11.83 1.07 -1.65
C ALA A 161 13.11 0.47 -2.27
N ASP A 162 13.22 -0.86 -2.36
CA ASP A 162 14.39 -1.52 -2.96
C ASP A 162 14.51 -1.18 -4.44
N GLU A 163 13.41 -1.29 -5.18
CA GLU A 163 13.37 -0.97 -6.61
C GLU A 163 13.71 0.50 -6.90
N SER A 164 13.16 1.44 -6.12
CA SER A 164 13.44 2.86 -6.29
C SER A 164 14.90 3.21 -5.97
N LEU A 165 15.45 2.64 -4.89
CA LEU A 165 16.85 2.88 -4.51
C LEU A 165 17.83 2.29 -5.52
N PHE A 166 17.50 1.15 -6.12
CA PHE A 166 18.28 0.57 -7.21
C PHE A 166 18.28 1.47 -8.43
N ARG A 167 17.09 1.88 -8.90
CA ARG A 167 16.97 2.78 -10.06
C ARG A 167 17.64 4.13 -9.84
N ALA A 168 17.66 4.64 -8.60
CA ALA A 168 18.34 5.87 -8.24
C ALA A 168 19.86 5.70 -8.01
N GLY A 169 20.40 4.47 -8.03
CA GLY A 169 21.81 4.19 -7.75
C GLY A 169 22.24 4.63 -6.34
N ILE A 170 21.34 4.51 -5.34
CA ILE A 170 21.60 4.90 -3.96
C ILE A 170 21.66 3.65 -3.08
N HIS A 171 22.74 3.52 -2.30
CA HIS A 171 22.87 2.41 -1.36
C HIS A 171 21.83 2.54 -0.23
N PRO A 172 21.10 1.46 0.15
CA PRO A 172 19.99 1.55 1.10
C PRO A 172 20.40 1.99 2.52
N ARG A 173 21.67 1.79 2.90
CA ARG A 173 22.26 2.26 4.17
C ARG A 173 22.81 3.69 4.12
N ARG A 174 22.80 4.34 2.94
CA ARG A 174 23.26 5.73 2.81
C ARG A 174 22.41 6.60 3.73
N ARG A 175 23.06 7.47 4.50
CA ARG A 175 22.36 8.44 5.35
C ARG A 175 21.57 9.43 4.50
N ALA A 176 20.28 9.58 4.78
CA ALA A 176 19.38 10.43 3.99
C ALA A 176 19.77 11.91 4.04
N ASP A 177 20.20 12.41 5.22
CA ASP A 177 20.72 13.77 5.40
C ASP A 177 22.03 14.07 4.66
N ARG A 178 22.70 13.06 4.11
CA ARG A 178 23.92 13.21 3.29
C ARG A 178 23.67 13.14 1.78
N LEU A 179 22.41 13.09 1.35
CA LEU A 179 22.07 13.25 -0.07
C LEU A 179 22.05 14.74 -0.43
N SER A 180 22.60 15.10 -1.59
CA SER A 180 22.42 16.46 -2.13
C SER A 180 20.96 16.70 -2.48
N LYS A 181 20.52 17.97 -2.51
CA LYS A 181 19.15 18.34 -2.89
C LYS A 181 18.76 17.75 -4.25
N ALA A 182 19.67 17.78 -5.22
CA ALA A 182 19.47 17.19 -6.54
C ALA A 182 19.26 15.67 -6.48
N ARG A 183 20.11 14.92 -5.75
CA ARG A 183 19.95 13.46 -5.61
C ARG A 183 18.67 13.09 -4.87
N ALA A 184 18.30 13.85 -3.85
CA ALA A 184 17.06 13.67 -3.11
C ALA A 184 15.83 13.87 -4.02
N SER A 185 15.82 14.95 -4.81
CA SER A 185 14.72 15.26 -5.73
C SER A 185 14.61 14.23 -6.85
N ASN A 186 15.74 13.77 -7.40
CA ASN A 186 15.77 12.69 -8.38
C ASN A 186 15.24 11.37 -7.80
N LEU A 187 15.61 11.02 -6.56
CA LEU A 187 15.06 9.83 -5.90
C LEU A 187 13.54 9.91 -5.76
N LEU A 188 12.98 11.05 -5.35
CA LEU A 188 11.52 11.20 -5.23
C LEU A 188 10.81 11.09 -6.58
N THR A 189 11.44 11.58 -7.66
CA THR A 189 10.93 11.39 -9.02
C THR A 189 10.89 9.91 -9.40
N ILE A 190 12.00 9.20 -9.16
CA ILE A 190 12.09 7.74 -9.42
C ILE A 190 11.09 6.95 -8.57
N VAL A 191 10.88 7.33 -7.31
CA VAL A 191 9.85 6.69 -6.46
C VAL A 191 8.48 6.80 -7.10
N LYS A 192 8.09 8.00 -7.57
CA LYS A 192 6.81 8.20 -8.26
C LYS A 192 6.71 7.38 -9.54
N GLU A 193 7.76 7.35 -10.35
CA GLU A 193 7.81 6.55 -11.59
C GLU A 193 7.63 5.06 -11.31
N VAL A 194 8.37 4.51 -10.34
CA VAL A 194 8.25 3.10 -9.93
C VAL A 194 6.84 2.77 -9.44
N LEU A 195 6.26 3.62 -8.60
CA LEU A 195 4.92 3.41 -8.08
C LEU A 195 3.87 3.51 -9.20
N ALA A 196 3.98 4.48 -10.10
CA ALA A 196 3.07 4.65 -11.23
C ALA A 196 3.14 3.46 -12.21
N GLU A 197 4.35 3.00 -12.54
CA GLU A 197 4.56 1.79 -13.34
C GLU A 197 3.96 0.55 -12.66
N ALA A 198 4.19 0.41 -11.35
CA ALA A 198 3.58 -0.69 -10.59
C ALA A 198 2.05 -0.64 -10.60
N VAL A 199 1.43 0.55 -10.49
CA VAL A 199 -0.02 0.70 -10.63
C VAL A 199 -0.49 0.28 -12.02
N ALA A 200 0.22 0.69 -13.08
CA ALA A 200 -0.11 0.29 -14.46
C ALA A 200 -0.06 -1.24 -14.65
N HIS A 201 0.82 -1.91 -13.92
CA HIS A 201 0.97 -3.37 -13.90
C HIS A 201 0.13 -4.08 -12.84
N ARG A 202 -0.84 -3.39 -12.20
CA ARG A 202 -1.72 -3.90 -11.14
C ARG A 202 -0.96 -4.42 -9.91
N GLY A 203 0.19 -3.83 -9.59
CA GLY A 203 1.03 -4.22 -8.46
C GLY A 203 1.76 -5.56 -8.63
N SER A 204 2.31 -6.07 -7.53
CA SER A 204 3.14 -7.28 -7.44
C SER A 204 2.44 -8.42 -6.69
N SER A 205 2.22 -9.55 -7.36
CA SER A 205 1.59 -10.75 -6.75
C SER A 205 2.62 -11.78 -6.30
N LEU A 206 3.42 -11.43 -5.27
CA LEU A 206 4.47 -12.32 -4.73
C LEU A 206 3.96 -13.41 -3.77
N SER A 207 2.74 -13.26 -3.25
CA SER A 207 2.09 -14.20 -2.34
C SER A 207 0.61 -14.15 -2.67
N ASP A 208 -0.24 -13.73 -1.73
CA ASP A 208 -1.69 -13.87 -1.86
C ASP A 208 -2.37 -12.59 -2.37
N TYR A 209 -1.62 -11.62 -2.92
CA TYR A 209 -2.24 -10.40 -3.43
C TYR A 209 -2.98 -10.67 -4.75
N VAL A 210 -4.22 -10.16 -4.83
CA VAL A 210 -5.07 -10.11 -6.02
C VAL A 210 -5.87 -8.80 -6.02
N ASP A 211 -6.36 -8.39 -7.18
CA ASP A 211 -7.32 -7.29 -7.31
C ASP A 211 -8.73 -7.72 -6.86
N THR A 212 -9.70 -6.81 -6.98
CA THR A 212 -11.08 -7.05 -6.52
C THR A 212 -11.86 -8.10 -7.30
N GLU A 213 -11.34 -8.55 -8.44
CA GLU A 213 -11.88 -9.64 -9.25
C GLU A 213 -11.05 -10.93 -9.08
N GLY A 214 -10.09 -10.96 -8.15
CA GLY A 214 -9.22 -12.11 -7.93
C GLY A 214 -8.07 -12.24 -8.93
N ARG A 215 -7.82 -11.23 -9.77
CA ARG A 215 -6.74 -11.27 -10.76
C ARG A 215 -5.40 -10.86 -10.14
N LYS A 216 -4.32 -11.49 -10.58
CA LYS A 216 -2.96 -11.18 -10.14
C LYS A 216 -2.40 -9.93 -10.83
N GLY A 217 -1.65 -9.14 -10.08
CA GLY A 217 -0.70 -8.16 -10.60
C GLY A 217 0.51 -8.80 -11.31
N SER A 218 1.20 -8.00 -12.13
CA SER A 218 2.29 -8.45 -13.01
C SER A 218 3.64 -7.78 -12.74
N PHE A 219 3.71 -6.76 -11.88
CA PHE A 219 4.93 -5.97 -11.67
C PHE A 219 6.11 -6.78 -11.09
N GLN A 220 5.85 -7.93 -10.45
CA GLN A 220 6.92 -8.83 -9.99
C GLN A 220 7.84 -9.32 -11.12
N THR A 221 7.36 -9.34 -12.36
CA THR A 221 8.17 -9.69 -13.54
C THR A 221 9.16 -8.59 -13.92
N LEU A 222 8.96 -7.38 -13.40
CA LEU A 222 9.77 -6.19 -13.66
C LEU A 222 10.70 -5.84 -12.48
N HIS A 223 10.72 -6.66 -11.42
CA HIS A 223 11.62 -6.46 -10.28
C HIS A 223 13.07 -6.55 -10.74
N ARG A 224 13.87 -5.52 -10.42
CA ARG A 224 15.29 -5.45 -10.78
C ARG A 224 16.17 -5.98 -9.67
N VAL A 225 15.75 -5.87 -8.41
CA VAL A 225 16.54 -6.33 -7.25
C VAL A 225 15.70 -7.08 -6.23
N TYR A 226 14.43 -6.73 -6.01
CA TYR A 226 13.65 -7.30 -4.94
C TYR A 226 13.42 -8.80 -5.14
N GLY A 227 13.77 -9.62 -4.14
CA GLY A 227 13.61 -11.07 -4.21
C GLY A 227 14.58 -11.78 -5.16
N ARG A 228 15.56 -11.07 -5.75
CA ARG A 228 16.51 -11.59 -6.73
C ARG A 228 17.90 -11.84 -6.15
N GLU A 229 17.99 -12.18 -4.87
CA GLU A 229 19.27 -12.45 -4.19
C GLU A 229 20.08 -13.53 -4.92
N GLY A 230 21.35 -13.24 -5.20
CA GLY A 230 22.25 -14.13 -5.93
C GLY A 230 22.12 -14.06 -7.46
N GLU A 231 21.03 -13.51 -7.99
CA GLU A 231 20.87 -13.33 -9.44
C GLU A 231 21.74 -12.18 -9.99
N PRO A 232 22.12 -12.23 -11.29
CA PRO A 232 22.89 -11.16 -11.91
C PRO A 232 22.08 -9.86 -11.99
N CYS A 233 22.68 -8.75 -11.57
CA CYS A 233 22.11 -7.42 -11.72
C CYS A 233 21.81 -7.11 -13.19
N PRO A 234 20.59 -6.68 -13.55
CA PRO A 234 20.21 -6.43 -14.95
C PRO A 234 20.98 -5.28 -15.60
N ALA A 235 21.66 -4.43 -14.82
CA ALA A 235 22.44 -3.30 -15.32
C ALA A 235 23.95 -3.58 -15.44
N CYS A 236 24.51 -4.50 -14.66
CA CYS A 236 25.98 -4.64 -14.59
C CYS A 236 26.50 -6.07 -14.38
N GLY A 237 25.61 -7.07 -14.28
CA GLY A 237 25.96 -8.49 -14.09
C GLY A 237 26.37 -8.88 -12.67
N GLU A 238 26.75 -7.93 -11.81
CA GLU A 238 27.12 -8.21 -10.41
C GLU A 238 25.97 -8.87 -9.63
N PRO A 239 26.21 -9.96 -8.86
CA PRO A 239 25.16 -10.61 -8.09
C PRO A 239 24.46 -9.65 -7.11
N ILE A 240 23.12 -9.70 -7.09
CA ILE A 240 22.32 -8.95 -6.12
C ILE A 240 22.55 -9.50 -4.73
N ARG A 241 22.78 -8.61 -3.77
CA ARG A 241 22.99 -8.95 -2.36
C ARG A 241 21.75 -8.65 -1.54
N LYS A 242 21.53 -9.45 -0.52
CA LYS A 242 20.55 -9.18 0.54
C LYS A 242 21.25 -8.76 1.82
N THR A 243 20.66 -7.80 2.51
CA THR A 243 21.06 -7.38 3.85
C THR A 243 19.83 -7.02 4.66
N VAL A 244 20.01 -6.55 5.89
CA VAL A 244 18.94 -6.04 6.74
C VAL A 244 19.15 -4.55 6.98
N VAL A 245 18.13 -3.75 6.66
CA VAL A 245 18.07 -2.31 6.97
C VAL A 245 16.72 -2.04 7.62
N ALA A 246 16.73 -1.37 8.78
CA ALA A 246 15.51 -1.06 9.55
C ALA A 246 14.62 -2.30 9.79
N GLN A 247 15.22 -3.43 10.16
CA GLN A 247 14.50 -4.70 10.42
C GLN A 247 13.70 -5.22 9.22
N ARG A 248 14.16 -4.92 8.00
CA ARG A 248 13.58 -5.40 6.74
C ARG A 248 14.66 -5.99 5.84
N GLY A 249 14.36 -7.14 5.25
CA GLY A 249 15.17 -7.72 4.17
C GLY A 249 15.29 -6.71 3.03
N THR A 250 16.51 -6.49 2.56
CA THR A 250 16.88 -5.40 1.66
C THR A 250 17.76 -5.92 0.55
N HIS A 251 17.30 -5.76 -0.69
CA HIS A 251 17.99 -6.24 -1.88
C HIS A 251 18.62 -5.05 -2.61
N TYR A 252 19.88 -5.20 -3.01
CA TYR A 252 20.62 -4.13 -3.67
C TYR A 252 21.77 -4.70 -4.51
N CYS A 253 22.18 -3.96 -5.53
CA CYS A 253 23.39 -4.25 -6.30
C CYS A 253 24.59 -3.50 -5.68
N PRO A 254 25.64 -4.19 -5.20
CA PRO A 254 26.78 -3.54 -4.55
C PRO A 254 27.64 -2.70 -5.50
N LYS A 255 27.53 -2.92 -6.83
CA LYS A 255 28.25 -2.16 -7.85
C LYS A 255 27.49 -0.92 -8.33
N CYS A 256 26.17 -1.04 -8.54
CA CYS A 256 25.33 0.04 -9.05
C CYS A 256 24.92 1.07 -7.98
N GLN A 257 24.88 0.69 -6.70
CA GLN A 257 24.37 1.53 -5.62
C GLN A 257 25.47 1.95 -4.65
N ARG A 258 25.62 3.26 -4.45
CA ARG A 258 26.66 3.88 -3.59
C ARG A 258 26.06 4.77 -2.49
#